data_AF-A0A974Y2I5-F1
#
_entry.id   AF-A0A974Y2I5-F1
#
_cell.length_a   1.000
_cell.length_b   1.000
_cell.length_c   1.000
_cell.angle_alpha   90.00
_cell.angle_beta   90.00
_cell.angle_gamma   90.00
#
_symmetry.space_group_name_H-M   'P 1'
#
loop_
_entity.id
_entity.type
_entity.pdbx_description
1 polymer ?
#
loop_
_entity_poly.entity_id
_entity_poly.type
_entity_poly.pdbx_seq_one_letter_code
_entity_poly.pdbx_strand_id
1 'polypeptide(L)'
;MLIQTLLLAAAVTAAPSIALRDAGLPPKGWTVVQQPKNEAEWICANYSQLEWAVSGDSTQRASISPYKYGSEIRLALSDGELIGTNHGEFGGRIEWAGRDAVPRVLVPDENPVALTRRGEDVFVATGLAHMSHSSGKIIRLRRNGRGSWQVSTVVDLGEAANAATRIDDVTWLVLTTTGLTRIDLSKLTKEQVYRNNNWRMLYANSIRPFGNSWLVGARRAVIRITPDKGRYTEEWLAPAGCRLLSGPNCECSP
;
A
#
# COMPACT_ATOMS: atom_id res chain seq x y z
N MET A 1 -53.76 4.79 14.65
CA MET A 1 -52.60 4.42 15.49
C MET A 1 -51.44 4.14 14.53
N LEU A 2 -50.57 5.13 14.28
CA LEU A 2 -49.38 4.97 13.45
C LEU A 2 -48.18 4.73 14.38
N ILE A 3 -47.50 3.61 14.21
CA ILE A 3 -46.24 3.32 14.90
C ILE A 3 -45.12 3.85 14.01
N GLN A 4 -44.48 4.94 14.44
CA GLN A 4 -43.22 5.43 13.87
C GLN A 4 -42.08 4.58 14.43
N THR A 5 -41.48 3.75 13.60
CA THR A 5 -40.25 3.02 13.94
C THR A 5 -39.06 3.95 13.73
N LEU A 6 -38.47 4.44 14.82
CA LEU A 6 -37.20 5.17 14.80
C LEU A 6 -36.07 4.17 14.52
N LEU A 7 -35.42 4.24 13.35
CA LEU A 7 -34.12 3.61 13.13
C LEU A 7 -33.04 4.50 13.77
N LEU A 8 -32.45 4.03 14.87
CA LEU A 8 -31.16 4.56 15.34
C LEU A 8 -30.07 4.05 14.40
N ALA A 9 -29.54 4.93 13.55
CA ALA A 9 -28.27 4.68 12.87
C ALA A 9 -27.14 4.81 13.91
N ALA A 10 -26.55 3.68 14.31
CA ALA A 10 -25.32 3.69 15.08
C ALA A 10 -24.18 4.17 14.17
N ALA A 11 -23.68 5.38 14.42
CA ALA A 11 -22.48 5.87 13.75
C ALA A 11 -21.29 5.02 14.20
N VAL A 12 -20.76 4.19 13.30
CA VAL A 12 -19.49 3.48 13.52
C VAL A 12 -18.39 4.54 13.52
N THR A 13 -17.95 4.95 14.71
CA THR A 13 -16.80 5.83 14.86
C THR A 13 -15.55 5.07 14.43
N ALA A 14 -15.01 5.39 13.26
CA ALA A 14 -13.74 4.85 12.81
C ALA A 14 -12.66 5.11 13.87
N ALA A 15 -11.85 4.09 14.18
CA ALA A 15 -10.78 4.26 15.16
C ALA A 15 -9.83 5.40 14.71
N PRO A 16 -9.44 6.29 15.64
CA PRO A 16 -8.61 7.45 15.30
C PRO A 16 -7.22 7.02 14.82
N SER A 17 -6.61 7.83 13.97
CA SER A 17 -5.23 7.62 13.55
C SER A 17 -4.26 7.86 14.71
N ILE A 18 -3.16 7.11 14.73
CA ILE A 18 -2.16 7.16 15.80
C ILE A 18 -0.85 7.67 15.20
N ALA A 19 -0.38 8.82 15.67
CA ALA A 19 0.91 9.37 15.25
C ALA A 19 2.07 8.62 15.91
N LEU A 20 3.09 8.29 15.12
CA LEU A 20 4.33 7.68 15.56
C LEU A 20 5.37 8.77 15.83
N ARG A 21 6.03 8.68 16.99
CA ARG A 21 7.00 9.69 17.46
C ARG A 21 8.44 9.18 17.46
N ASP A 22 8.64 7.89 17.66
CA ASP A 22 9.96 7.25 17.77
C ASP A 22 10.00 6.00 16.90
N ALA A 23 11.05 5.88 16.08
CA ALA A 23 11.29 4.75 15.20
C ALA A 23 11.68 3.46 15.93
N GLY A 24 12.15 3.56 17.18
CA GLY A 24 12.58 2.41 17.98
C GLY A 24 11.51 1.82 18.91
N LEU A 25 10.38 2.50 19.12
CA LEU A 25 9.39 2.09 20.11
C LEU A 25 7.99 1.90 19.49
N PRO A 26 7.21 0.90 19.94
CA PRO A 26 5.79 0.82 19.60
C PRO A 26 5.04 2.07 20.11
N PRO A 27 4.05 2.59 19.38
CA PRO A 27 3.22 3.68 19.88
C PRO A 27 2.40 3.22 21.10
N LYS A 28 1.92 4.19 21.88
CA LYS A 28 1.05 3.92 23.04
C LYS A 28 -0.14 3.06 22.62
N GLY A 29 -0.39 1.98 23.36
CA GLY A 29 -1.47 1.03 23.08
C GLY A 29 -1.12 -0.03 22.04
N TRP A 30 0.12 -0.05 21.54
CA TRP A 30 0.65 -1.09 20.66
C TRP A 30 1.81 -1.81 21.32
N THR A 31 2.11 -2.99 20.80
CA THR A 31 3.20 -3.84 21.27
C THR A 31 3.82 -4.56 20.10
N VAL A 32 5.09 -4.94 20.26
CA VAL A 32 5.72 -5.91 19.38
C VAL A 32 5.10 -7.27 19.66
N VAL A 33 4.74 -7.98 18.59
CA VAL A 33 4.31 -9.38 18.61
C VAL A 33 5.24 -10.22 17.77
N GLN A 34 5.23 -11.52 18.00
CA GLN A 34 6.00 -12.44 17.16
C GLN A 34 5.33 -12.59 15.80
N GLN A 35 6.15 -12.70 14.76
CA GLN A 35 5.69 -13.14 13.45
C GLN A 35 5.06 -14.53 13.56
N PRO A 36 3.99 -14.81 12.78
CA PRO A 36 3.46 -16.16 12.66
C PRO A 36 4.53 -17.19 12.29
N LYS A 37 4.62 -18.28 13.07
CA LYS A 37 5.69 -19.28 12.96
C LYS A 37 5.31 -20.51 12.15
N ASN A 38 4.02 -20.80 12.03
CA ASN A 38 3.49 -21.97 11.37
C ASN A 38 2.27 -21.60 10.52
N GLU A 39 1.85 -22.53 9.67
CA GLU A 39 0.74 -22.33 8.72
C GLU A 39 -0.57 -21.92 9.42
N ALA A 40 -0.90 -22.51 10.57
CA ALA A 40 -2.12 -22.16 11.31
C ALA A 40 -2.09 -20.70 11.80
N GLU A 41 -0.95 -20.21 12.28
CA GLU A 41 -0.79 -18.81 12.69
C GLU A 41 -0.86 -17.86 11.49
N TRP A 42 -0.32 -18.25 10.34
CA TRP A 42 -0.42 -17.47 9.10
C TRP A 42 -1.85 -17.40 8.57
N ILE A 43 -2.57 -18.53 8.63
CA ILE A 43 -4.00 -18.59 8.36
C ILE A 43 -4.76 -17.66 9.31
N CYS A 44 -4.41 -17.66 10.60
CA CYS A 44 -5.06 -16.73 11.53
C CYS A 44 -4.76 -15.26 11.22
N ALA A 45 -3.53 -14.92 10.86
CA ALA A 45 -3.22 -13.57 10.40
C ALA A 45 -4.05 -13.17 9.18
N ASN A 46 -4.25 -14.10 8.23
CA ASN A 46 -5.08 -13.91 7.04
C ASN A 46 -6.57 -13.66 7.36
N TYR A 47 -7.11 -14.29 8.40
CA TYR A 47 -8.52 -14.14 8.80
C TYR A 47 -8.75 -13.02 9.83
N SER A 48 -7.69 -12.33 10.28
CA SER A 48 -7.82 -11.23 11.22
C SER A 48 -8.70 -10.12 10.66
N GLN A 49 -9.66 -9.66 11.47
CA GLN A 49 -10.55 -8.54 11.13
C GLN A 49 -9.86 -7.16 11.26
N LEU A 50 -8.61 -7.14 11.72
CA LEU A 50 -7.83 -5.93 11.88
C LEU A 50 -6.90 -5.77 10.68
N GLU A 51 -7.18 -4.79 9.83
CA GLU A 51 -6.31 -4.39 8.71
C GLU A 51 -5.88 -2.95 8.91
N TRP A 52 -4.58 -2.71 8.80
CA TRP A 52 -3.96 -1.43 9.12
C TRP A 52 -3.30 -0.82 7.91
N ALA A 53 -3.34 0.50 7.86
CA ALA A 53 -2.63 1.32 6.90
C ALA A 53 -1.63 2.21 7.61
N VAL A 54 -0.56 2.55 6.91
CA VAL A 54 0.40 3.57 7.31
C VAL A 54 0.36 4.73 6.33
N SER A 55 0.39 5.93 6.89
CA SER A 55 0.41 7.18 6.15
C SER A 55 1.37 8.16 6.83
N GLY A 56 1.59 9.32 6.24
CA GLY A 56 2.55 10.28 6.77
C GLY A 56 2.71 11.50 5.90
N ASP A 57 3.57 12.41 6.33
CA ASP A 57 3.89 13.64 5.59
C ASP A 57 5.35 13.67 5.09
N SER A 58 5.71 14.77 4.44
CA SER A 58 7.05 15.01 3.92
C SER A 58 8.13 15.11 4.99
N THR A 59 7.77 15.26 6.27
CA THR A 59 8.69 15.35 7.40
C THR A 59 8.97 13.99 8.04
N GLN A 60 8.57 12.89 7.38
CA GLN A 60 8.68 11.51 7.87
C GLN A 60 7.92 11.24 9.17
N ARG A 61 6.93 12.08 9.52
CA ARG A 61 5.95 11.71 10.53
C ARG A 61 5.09 10.61 9.93
N ALA A 62 4.93 9.52 10.68
CA ALA A 62 4.11 8.40 10.27
C ALA A 62 2.88 8.29 11.18
N SER A 63 1.79 7.78 10.62
CA SER A 63 0.58 7.46 11.36
C SER A 63 0.03 6.10 10.97
N ILE A 64 -0.59 5.42 11.93
CA ILE A 64 -1.30 4.16 11.74
C ILE A 64 -2.80 4.42 11.82
N SER A 65 -3.56 3.83 10.90
CA SER A 65 -5.04 3.88 10.92
C SER A 65 -5.61 2.56 10.43
N PRO A 66 -6.89 2.24 10.72
CA PRO A 66 -7.57 1.17 10.01
C PRO A 66 -7.47 1.39 8.49
N TYR A 67 -7.23 0.31 7.74
CA TYR A 67 -7.23 0.36 6.29
C TYR A 67 -8.65 0.62 5.77
N LYS A 68 -8.73 1.42 4.72
CA LYS A 68 -9.99 1.71 4.01
C LYS A 68 -9.82 1.25 2.58
N TYR A 69 -10.69 0.35 2.15
CA TYR A 69 -10.74 -0.10 0.77
C TYR A 69 -11.18 1.04 -0.14
N GLY A 70 -10.63 1.03 -1.36
CA GLY A 70 -10.93 2.03 -2.37
C GLY A 70 -10.15 3.31 -2.12
N SER A 71 -9.15 3.54 -2.95
CA SER A 71 -8.52 4.84 -3.03
C SER A 71 -8.24 5.14 -4.49
N GLU A 72 -8.95 6.13 -5.00
CA GLU A 72 -8.44 6.89 -6.12
C GLU A 72 -7.09 7.50 -5.73
N ILE A 73 -6.08 7.32 -6.58
CA ILE A 73 -4.78 7.95 -6.41
C ILE A 73 -4.66 9.12 -7.38
N ARG A 74 -4.04 10.21 -6.93
CA ARG A 74 -3.94 11.44 -7.68
C ARG A 74 -2.51 11.96 -7.74
N LEU A 75 -2.13 12.53 -8.88
CA LEU A 75 -0.87 13.25 -9.04
C LEU A 75 -1.11 14.54 -9.81
N ALA A 76 -1.08 15.65 -9.09
CA ALA A 76 -1.14 16.98 -9.67
C ALA A 76 0.14 17.27 -10.48
N LEU A 77 -0.06 17.75 -11.70
CA LEU A 77 0.96 18.27 -12.60
C LEU A 77 0.71 19.77 -12.83
N SER A 78 1.63 20.44 -13.51
CA SER A 78 1.48 21.87 -13.77
C SER A 78 0.26 22.20 -14.61
N ASP A 79 -0.28 21.31 -15.43
CA ASP A 79 -1.38 21.60 -16.37
C ASP A 79 -2.63 20.72 -16.17
N GLY A 80 -2.73 20.05 -15.02
CA GLY A 80 -3.86 19.17 -14.69
C GLY A 80 -3.47 18.11 -13.69
N GLU A 81 -4.18 16.99 -13.69
CA GLU A 81 -3.97 15.91 -12.74
C GLU A 81 -4.14 14.53 -13.40
N LEU A 82 -3.30 13.59 -12.99
CA LEU A 82 -3.50 12.17 -13.27
C LEU A 82 -4.32 11.54 -12.15
N ILE A 83 -5.32 10.76 -12.55
CA ILE A 83 -6.26 10.11 -11.64
C ILE A 83 -6.19 8.61 -11.92
N GLY A 84 -5.81 7.82 -10.92
CA GLY A 84 -5.80 6.36 -10.97
C GLY A 84 -6.96 5.79 -10.17
N THR A 85 -7.80 4.98 -10.80
CA THR A 85 -8.88 4.24 -10.14
C THR A 85 -8.60 2.74 -10.22
N ASN A 86 -8.62 2.08 -9.07
CA ASN A 86 -8.39 0.64 -8.95
C ASN A 86 -9.68 -0.05 -8.49
N HIS A 87 -10.25 -0.93 -9.31
CA HIS A 87 -11.41 -1.77 -8.95
C HIS A 87 -11.04 -3.26 -8.88
N GLY A 88 -9.75 -3.58 -8.76
CA GLY A 88 -9.27 -4.96 -8.65
C GLY A 88 -9.66 -5.80 -9.86
N GLU A 89 -10.33 -6.92 -9.62
CA GLU A 89 -10.75 -7.84 -10.69
C GLU A 89 -11.78 -7.24 -11.66
N PHE A 90 -12.45 -6.16 -11.26
CA PHE A 90 -13.42 -5.45 -12.09
C PHE A 90 -12.76 -4.38 -12.97
N GLY A 91 -11.43 -4.45 -13.11
CA GLY A 91 -10.62 -3.54 -13.88
C GLY A 91 -10.25 -2.27 -13.12
N GLY A 92 -9.86 -1.26 -13.86
CA GLY A 92 -9.40 0.01 -13.33
C GLY A 92 -8.98 0.90 -14.49
N ARG A 93 -8.48 2.09 -14.19
CA ARG A 93 -8.01 3.00 -15.23
C ARG A 93 -7.09 4.08 -14.70
N ILE A 94 -6.29 4.63 -15.61
CA ILE A 94 -5.54 5.86 -15.42
C ILE A 94 -6.13 6.90 -16.37
N GLU A 95 -6.56 8.03 -15.80
CA GLU A 95 -7.19 9.14 -16.50
C GLU A 95 -6.34 10.39 -16.37
N TRP A 96 -6.42 11.26 -17.38
CA TRP A 96 -5.87 12.61 -17.35
C TRP A 96 -6.99 13.64 -17.33
N ALA A 97 -7.01 14.47 -16.31
CA ALA A 97 -7.89 15.63 -16.19
C ALA A 97 -7.06 16.91 -16.40
N GLY A 98 -7.08 17.47 -17.61
CA GLY A 98 -6.53 18.81 -17.86
C GLY A 98 -7.37 19.89 -17.15
N ARG A 99 -6.79 21.07 -16.88
CA ARG A 99 -7.43 22.13 -16.05
C ARG A 99 -8.88 22.45 -16.41
N ASP A 100 -9.26 22.36 -17.68
CA ASP A 100 -10.62 22.66 -18.17
C ASP A 100 -11.15 21.57 -19.12
N ALA A 101 -10.61 20.35 -19.02
CA ALA A 101 -10.94 19.26 -19.92
C ALA A 101 -11.71 18.16 -19.19
N VAL A 102 -12.65 17.54 -19.92
CA VAL A 102 -13.25 16.27 -19.48
C VAL A 102 -12.12 15.24 -19.31
N PRO A 103 -12.08 14.49 -18.18
CA PRO A 103 -11.09 13.45 -17.98
C PRO A 103 -11.04 12.47 -19.14
N ARG A 104 -9.84 12.15 -19.60
CA ARG A 104 -9.60 11.17 -20.68
C ARG A 104 -8.90 9.95 -20.12
N VAL A 105 -9.43 8.77 -20.41
CA VAL A 105 -8.75 7.50 -20.15
C VAL A 105 -7.47 7.42 -20.99
N LEU A 106 -6.33 7.33 -20.30
CA LEU A 106 -5.01 7.09 -20.90
C LEU A 106 -4.70 5.60 -20.96
N VAL A 107 -5.06 4.88 -19.90
CA VAL A 107 -4.79 3.45 -19.75
C VAL A 107 -6.04 2.78 -19.18
N PRO A 108 -6.81 2.04 -20.00
CA PRO A 108 -7.92 1.24 -19.51
C PRO A 108 -7.40 -0.07 -18.87
N ASP A 109 -8.25 -0.72 -18.09
CA ASP A 109 -8.08 -2.08 -17.57
C ASP A 109 -6.78 -2.31 -16.77
N GLU A 110 -6.31 -1.26 -16.09
CA GLU A 110 -5.15 -1.32 -15.21
C GLU A 110 -5.52 -0.88 -13.79
N ASN A 111 -4.87 -1.50 -12.81
CA ASN A 111 -5.11 -1.24 -11.38
C ASN A 111 -3.96 -0.44 -10.77
N PRO A 112 -3.94 0.90 -10.92
CA PRO A 112 -2.87 1.73 -10.40
C PRO A 112 -2.95 1.77 -8.86
N VAL A 113 -1.80 1.59 -8.22
CA VAL A 113 -1.67 1.63 -6.74
C VAL A 113 -0.77 2.76 -6.25
N ALA A 114 0.12 3.26 -7.10
CA ALA A 114 0.97 4.40 -6.76
C ALA A 114 1.43 5.17 -8.01
N LEU A 115 1.65 6.47 -7.82
CA LEU A 115 2.14 7.41 -8.83
C LEU A 115 3.41 8.09 -8.32
N THR A 116 4.39 8.31 -9.19
CA THR A 116 5.55 9.15 -8.90
C THR A 116 6.04 9.86 -10.16
N ARG A 117 6.86 10.91 -9.99
CA ARG A 117 7.45 11.67 -11.09
C ARG A 117 8.96 11.65 -11.01
N ARG A 118 9.61 11.61 -12.17
CA ARG A 118 11.04 11.93 -12.33
C ARG A 118 11.24 12.76 -13.60
N GLY A 119 11.65 14.02 -13.42
CA GLY A 119 11.67 14.98 -14.53
C GLY A 119 10.28 15.18 -15.13
N GLU A 120 10.16 15.00 -16.44
CA GLU A 120 8.90 15.08 -17.19
C GLU A 120 8.12 13.76 -17.24
N ASP A 121 8.75 12.65 -16.82
CA ASP A 121 8.14 11.33 -16.85
C ASP A 121 7.34 11.09 -15.58
N VAL A 122 6.13 10.54 -15.75
CA VAL A 122 5.34 9.98 -14.64
C VAL A 122 5.42 8.45 -14.70
N PHE A 123 5.58 7.83 -13.54
CA PHE A 123 5.60 6.39 -13.39
C PHE A 123 4.40 5.95 -12.55
N VAL A 124 3.77 4.86 -12.97
CA VAL A 124 2.60 4.27 -12.32
C VAL A 124 2.91 2.82 -12.02
N ALA A 125 2.78 2.43 -10.75
CA ALA A 125 2.83 1.03 -10.35
C ALA A 125 1.42 0.47 -10.43
N THR A 126 1.25 -0.64 -11.13
CA THR A 126 -0.04 -1.36 -11.21
C THR A 126 0.09 -2.76 -10.65
N GLY A 127 -1.03 -3.28 -10.13
CA GLY A 127 -1.04 -4.62 -9.54
C GLY A 127 -2.43 -5.22 -9.43
N LEU A 128 -2.52 -6.50 -9.74
CA LEU A 128 -3.68 -7.35 -9.50
C LEU A 128 -3.22 -8.68 -8.89
N ALA A 129 -3.69 -8.97 -7.68
CA ALA A 129 -3.48 -10.27 -7.04
C ALA A 129 -4.83 -10.86 -6.65
N HIS A 130 -5.15 -12.03 -7.20
CA HIS A 130 -6.31 -12.82 -6.82
C HIS A 130 -6.04 -14.31 -7.00
N MET A 131 -6.33 -15.09 -5.96
CA MET A 131 -6.05 -16.52 -5.88
C MET A 131 -4.59 -16.85 -6.29
N SER A 132 -4.39 -17.62 -7.36
CA SER A 132 -3.08 -18.02 -7.88
C SER A 132 -2.49 -17.02 -8.88
N HIS A 133 -3.24 -15.98 -9.26
CA HIS A 133 -2.77 -14.96 -10.18
C HIS A 133 -2.22 -13.76 -9.41
N SER A 134 -1.00 -13.36 -9.74
CA SER A 134 -0.40 -12.11 -9.26
C SER A 134 0.41 -11.50 -10.40
N SER A 135 0.03 -10.30 -10.80
CA SER A 135 0.70 -9.60 -11.90
C SER A 135 0.76 -8.11 -11.60
N GLY A 136 1.82 -7.47 -12.07
CA GLY A 136 2.05 -6.06 -11.85
C GLY A 136 3.18 -5.55 -12.73
N LYS A 137 3.19 -4.24 -12.96
CA LYS A 137 4.17 -3.57 -13.82
C LYS A 137 4.33 -2.11 -13.45
N ILE A 138 5.40 -1.52 -13.94
CA ILE A 138 5.61 -0.08 -13.95
C ILE A 138 5.32 0.43 -15.35
N ILE A 139 4.35 1.33 -15.44
CA ILE A 139 3.99 2.07 -16.64
C ILE A 139 4.64 3.44 -16.57
N ARG A 140 5.25 3.88 -17.67
CA ARG A 140 5.74 5.26 -17.86
C ARG A 140 4.77 6.02 -18.77
N LEU A 141 4.36 7.18 -18.30
CA LEU A 141 3.60 8.18 -19.02
C LEU A 141 4.51 9.37 -19.32
N ARG A 142 4.62 9.75 -20.58
CA ARG A 142 5.43 10.89 -21.03
C ARG A 142 4.66 11.71 -22.05
N ARG A 143 4.80 13.04 -22.04
CA ARG A 143 4.30 13.87 -23.13
C ARG A 143 5.29 13.92 -24.28
N ASN A 144 4.81 13.76 -25.51
CA ASN A 144 5.61 14.04 -26.70
C ASN A 144 5.71 15.57 -26.93
N GLY A 145 6.53 15.98 -27.90
CA GLY A 145 6.70 17.41 -28.24
C GLY A 145 5.43 18.12 -28.77
N ARG A 146 4.33 17.38 -28.97
CA ARG A 146 3.00 17.93 -29.33
C ARG A 146 2.04 17.96 -28.13
N GLY A 147 2.50 17.59 -26.94
CA GLY A 147 1.72 17.59 -25.71
C GLY A 147 0.88 16.32 -25.48
N SER A 148 0.85 15.36 -26.40
CA SER A 148 0.08 14.11 -26.25
C SER A 148 0.80 13.11 -25.34
N TRP A 149 0.04 12.39 -24.53
CA TRP A 149 0.55 11.31 -23.70
C TRP A 149 0.99 10.09 -24.53
N GLN A 150 2.18 9.59 -24.21
CA GLN A 150 2.74 8.32 -24.62
C GLN A 150 2.78 7.41 -23.40
N VAL A 151 2.31 6.17 -23.57
CA VAL A 151 2.22 5.15 -22.53
C VAL A 151 3.14 4.00 -22.91
N SER A 152 3.97 3.54 -21.97
CA SER A 152 4.84 2.39 -22.19
C SER A 152 5.00 1.60 -20.90
N THR A 153 4.92 0.27 -20.96
CA THR A 153 5.41 -0.58 -19.86
C THR A 153 6.93 -0.55 -19.87
N VAL A 154 7.54 -0.21 -18.74
CA VAL A 154 9.00 -0.07 -18.62
C VAL A 154 9.63 -1.10 -17.70
N VAL A 155 8.86 -1.67 -16.77
CA VAL A 155 9.31 -2.76 -15.90
C VAL A 155 8.16 -3.72 -15.70
N ASP A 156 8.37 -5.00 -15.93
CA ASP A 156 7.48 -6.07 -15.44
C ASP A 156 7.87 -6.40 -14.01
N LEU A 157 6.93 -6.36 -13.05
CA LEU A 157 7.20 -6.69 -11.66
C LEU A 157 7.16 -8.20 -11.41
N GLY A 158 6.43 -8.97 -12.22
CA GLY A 158 6.22 -10.41 -12.04
C GLY A 158 5.26 -10.77 -10.89
N GLU A 159 4.76 -9.78 -10.17
CA GLU A 159 3.75 -9.90 -9.11
C GLU A 159 3.08 -8.52 -8.91
N ALA A 160 1.93 -8.50 -8.24
CA ALA A 160 1.18 -7.27 -8.01
C ALA A 160 1.94 -6.30 -7.11
N ALA A 161 1.99 -5.04 -7.54
CA ALA A 161 2.25 -3.93 -6.65
C ALA A 161 1.02 -3.67 -5.78
N ASN A 162 1.23 -3.40 -4.50
CA ASN A 162 0.17 -3.05 -3.56
C ASN A 162 0.27 -1.60 -3.08
N ALA A 163 1.48 -1.05 -2.99
CA ALA A 163 1.75 0.35 -2.70
C ALA A 163 3.17 0.71 -3.15
N ALA A 164 3.55 1.98 -3.09
CA ALA A 164 4.94 2.37 -3.28
C ALA A 164 5.28 3.68 -2.57
N THR A 165 6.56 3.86 -2.26
CA THR A 165 7.09 5.11 -1.71
C THR A 165 8.40 5.49 -2.38
N ARG A 166 8.55 6.77 -2.72
CA ARG A 166 9.80 7.30 -3.27
C ARG A 166 10.83 7.42 -2.14
N ILE A 167 12.06 6.98 -2.39
CA ILE A 167 13.16 7.06 -1.42
C ILE A 167 14.05 8.26 -1.75
N ASP A 168 14.37 8.45 -3.03
CA ASP A 168 15.17 9.57 -3.55
C ASP A 168 14.76 9.87 -5.01
N ASP A 169 15.57 10.63 -5.76
CA ASP A 169 15.21 11.00 -7.13
C ASP A 169 15.09 9.80 -8.09
N VAL A 170 15.93 8.79 -7.91
CA VAL A 170 16.03 7.63 -8.81
C VAL A 170 15.39 6.38 -8.23
N THR A 171 15.24 6.30 -6.91
CA THR A 171 14.81 5.09 -6.22
C THR A 171 13.34 5.15 -5.85
N TRP A 172 12.56 4.23 -6.42
CA TRP A 172 11.18 3.97 -6.01
C TRP A 172 11.08 2.60 -5.34
N LEU A 173 10.64 2.56 -4.09
CA LEU A 173 10.43 1.31 -3.37
C LEU A 173 8.97 0.89 -3.50
N VAL A 174 8.75 -0.23 -4.18
CA VAL A 174 7.43 -0.81 -4.44
C VAL A 174 7.19 -1.94 -3.47
N LEU A 175 6.08 -1.85 -2.74
CA LEU A 175 5.54 -2.94 -1.95
C LEU A 175 4.82 -3.89 -2.90
N THR A 176 5.29 -5.13 -2.97
CA THR A 176 4.69 -6.20 -3.79
C THR A 176 4.03 -7.27 -2.93
N THR A 177 3.28 -8.17 -3.56
CA THR A 177 2.55 -9.27 -2.88
C THR A 177 3.43 -10.07 -1.92
N THR A 178 4.71 -10.24 -2.24
CA THR A 178 5.65 -11.06 -1.46
C THR A 178 6.78 -10.28 -0.80
N GLY A 179 6.81 -8.94 -0.87
CA GLY A 179 7.87 -8.18 -0.19
C GLY A 179 8.11 -6.78 -0.73
N LEU A 180 9.38 -6.40 -0.81
CA LEU A 180 9.82 -5.09 -1.27
C LEU A 180 10.71 -5.21 -2.50
N THR A 181 10.35 -4.46 -3.54
CA THR A 181 11.10 -4.37 -4.80
C THR A 181 11.55 -2.93 -5.01
N ARG A 182 12.85 -2.73 -5.15
CA ARG A 182 13.44 -1.45 -5.53
C ARG A 182 13.39 -1.30 -7.04
N ILE A 183 12.94 -0.13 -7.51
CA ILE A 183 12.96 0.28 -8.91
C ILE A 183 13.94 1.44 -9.08
N ASP A 184 14.91 1.29 -9.97
CA ASP A 184 15.76 2.37 -10.45
C ASP A 184 15.05 3.04 -11.63
N LEU A 185 14.49 4.22 -11.41
CA LEU A 185 13.75 5.00 -12.40
C LEU A 185 14.64 5.59 -13.51
N SER A 186 15.97 5.60 -13.33
CA SER A 186 16.91 6.09 -14.34
C SER A 186 17.31 4.97 -15.31
N LYS A 187 17.51 3.76 -14.80
CA LYS A 187 17.90 2.57 -15.58
C LYS A 187 16.72 1.70 -16.00
N LEU A 188 15.56 1.94 -15.40
CA LEU A 188 14.34 1.14 -15.59
C LEU A 188 14.58 -0.33 -15.24
N THR A 189 15.26 -0.56 -14.12
CA THR A 189 15.56 -1.91 -13.60
C THR A 189 14.91 -2.13 -12.24
N LYS A 190 14.69 -3.40 -11.89
CA LYS A 190 14.16 -3.81 -10.59
C LYS A 190 15.13 -4.71 -9.82
N GLU A 191 15.06 -4.65 -8.50
CA GLU A 191 15.79 -5.51 -7.57
C GLU A 191 14.84 -5.90 -6.42
N GLN A 192 14.63 -7.19 -6.19
CA GLN A 192 13.90 -7.65 -5.00
C GLN A 192 14.83 -7.52 -3.79
N VAL A 193 14.58 -6.55 -2.93
CA VAL A 193 15.43 -6.29 -1.75
C VAL A 193 14.96 -7.06 -0.53
N TYR A 194 13.66 -7.35 -0.43
CA TYR A 194 13.09 -8.14 0.65
C TYR A 194 12.04 -9.10 0.12
N ARG A 195 12.00 -10.34 0.64
CA ARG A 195 11.01 -11.34 0.25
C ARG A 195 10.57 -12.19 1.43
N ASN A 196 9.26 -12.33 1.57
CA ASN A 196 8.58 -13.22 2.49
C ASN A 196 7.32 -13.75 1.78
N ASN A 197 7.37 -14.99 1.28
CA ASN A 197 6.27 -15.56 0.49
C ASN A 197 4.94 -15.67 1.28
N ASN A 198 4.98 -15.62 2.61
CA ASN A 198 3.77 -15.64 3.43
C ASN A 198 3.00 -14.30 3.40
N TRP A 199 3.61 -13.22 2.93
CA TRP A 199 2.94 -11.92 2.78
C TRP A 199 1.74 -11.93 1.83
N ARG A 200 1.65 -12.92 0.94
CA ARG A 200 0.47 -13.16 0.11
C ARG A 200 -0.82 -13.32 0.92
N MET A 201 -0.71 -13.67 2.21
CA MET A 201 -1.82 -13.84 3.15
C MET A 201 -2.10 -12.58 3.99
N LEU A 202 -1.30 -11.52 3.85
CA LEU A 202 -1.35 -10.36 4.73
C LEU A 202 -2.01 -9.14 4.11
N TYR A 203 -2.27 -9.13 2.80
CA TYR A 203 -2.86 -7.96 2.13
C TYR A 203 -2.11 -6.66 2.49
N ALA A 204 -0.78 -6.68 2.34
CA ALA A 204 0.02 -5.49 2.55
C ALA A 204 -0.50 -4.37 1.63
N ASN A 205 -0.74 -3.18 2.17
CA ASN A 205 -1.58 -2.17 1.50
C ASN A 205 -0.98 -0.76 1.48
N SER A 206 0.06 -0.52 2.27
CA SER A 206 0.68 0.81 2.39
C SER A 206 2.11 0.68 2.87
N ILE A 207 2.96 1.63 2.50
CA ILE A 207 4.37 1.65 2.90
C ILE A 207 4.84 3.08 3.17
N ARG A 208 5.60 3.28 4.26
CA ARG A 208 6.28 4.55 4.52
C ARG A 208 7.67 4.43 5.13
N PRO A 209 8.61 5.30 4.71
CA PRO A 209 9.87 5.48 5.43
C PRO A 209 9.61 5.98 6.85
N PHE A 210 10.38 5.48 7.81
CA PHE A 210 10.33 5.90 9.20
C PHE A 210 11.70 5.68 9.86
N GLY A 211 12.48 6.76 10.01
CA GLY A 211 13.88 6.66 10.42
C GLY A 211 14.69 5.84 9.41
N ASN A 212 15.43 4.84 9.89
CA ASN A 212 16.16 3.88 9.03
C ASN A 212 15.32 2.64 8.64
N SER A 213 14.01 2.67 8.85
CA SER A 213 13.11 1.53 8.59
C SER A 213 12.00 1.91 7.62
N TRP A 214 11.24 0.91 7.19
CA TRP A 214 9.97 1.12 6.52
C TRP A 214 8.85 0.49 7.31
N LEU A 215 7.76 1.23 7.48
CA LEU A 215 6.52 0.70 7.99
C LEU A 215 5.67 0.21 6.84
N VAL A 216 5.04 -0.94 7.01
CA VAL A 216 4.13 -1.56 6.05
C VAL A 216 2.81 -1.80 6.76
N GLY A 217 1.75 -1.19 6.25
CA GLY A 217 0.39 -1.51 6.68
C GLY A 217 -0.04 -2.83 6.07
N ALA A 218 -0.61 -3.71 6.88
CA ALA A 218 -1.09 -5.01 6.46
C ALA A 218 -2.26 -5.46 7.34
N ARG A 219 -2.88 -6.57 6.97
CA ARG A 219 -3.75 -7.34 7.85
C ARG A 219 -2.95 -7.81 9.05
N ARG A 220 -3.64 -7.93 10.19
CA ARG A 220 -3.15 -8.30 11.52
C ARG A 220 -2.26 -7.25 12.21
N ALA A 221 -1.33 -6.63 11.49
CA ALA A 221 -0.28 -5.82 12.08
C ALA A 221 0.24 -4.74 11.13
N VAL A 222 0.98 -3.78 11.70
CA VAL A 222 1.92 -2.95 10.96
C VAL A 222 3.30 -3.60 11.06
N ILE A 223 3.95 -3.86 9.93
CA ILE A 223 5.26 -4.50 9.89
C ILE A 223 6.32 -3.43 9.71
N ARG A 224 7.29 -3.36 10.63
CA ARG A 224 8.48 -2.54 10.49
C ARG A 224 9.60 -3.38 9.91
N ILE A 225 10.08 -3.00 8.73
CA ILE A 225 11.23 -3.61 8.07
C ILE A 225 12.45 -2.74 8.32
N THR A 226 13.49 -3.32 8.92
CA THR A 226 14.74 -2.60 9.23
C THR A 226 15.90 -3.27 8.50
N PRO A 227 16.73 -2.52 7.74
CA PRO A 227 18.00 -3.03 7.23
C PRO A 227 18.94 -3.41 8.39
N ASP A 228 19.50 -4.62 8.34
CA ASP A 228 20.49 -5.13 9.29
C ASP A 228 21.59 -5.87 8.53
N LYS A 229 22.79 -5.28 8.47
CA LYS A 229 24.02 -5.89 7.91
C LYS A 229 23.83 -6.56 6.54
N GLY A 230 23.14 -5.87 5.63
CA GLY A 230 22.87 -6.38 4.27
C GLY A 230 21.68 -7.36 4.18
N ARG A 231 20.95 -7.55 5.27
CA ARG A 231 19.66 -8.25 5.34
C ARG A 231 18.59 -7.30 5.84
N TYR A 232 17.39 -7.83 6.04
CA TYR A 232 16.26 -7.12 6.63
C TYR A 232 15.65 -7.94 7.75
N THR A 233 15.23 -7.26 8.82
CA THR A 233 14.46 -7.83 9.92
C THR A 233 13.04 -7.28 9.91
N GLU A 234 12.08 -8.11 10.33
CA GLU A 234 10.70 -7.70 10.53
C GLU A 234 10.40 -7.58 12.02
N GLU A 235 9.78 -6.47 12.41
CA GLU A 235 9.12 -6.30 13.70
C GLU A 235 7.62 -6.08 13.48
N TRP A 236 6.78 -6.87 14.14
CA TRP A 236 5.34 -6.82 13.94
C TRP A 236 4.68 -6.05 15.07
N LEU A 237 4.05 -4.94 14.73
CA LEU A 237 3.34 -4.07 15.66
C LEU A 237 1.85 -4.40 15.60
N ALA A 238 1.26 -4.71 16.75
CA ALA A 238 -0.18 -4.92 16.88
C ALA A 238 -0.73 -4.13 18.07
N PRO A 239 -2.05 -3.85 18.10
CA PRO A 239 -2.69 -3.33 19.30
C PRO A 239 -2.41 -4.24 20.50
N ALA A 240 -2.14 -3.65 21.67
CA ALA A 240 -1.75 -4.40 22.86
C ALA A 240 -2.84 -5.37 23.37
N GLY A 241 -4.11 -5.14 23.03
CA GLY A 241 -5.22 -6.08 23.30
C GLY A 241 -5.34 -7.22 22.28
N CYS A 242 -4.46 -7.28 21.29
CA CYS A 242 -4.43 -8.32 20.26
C CYS A 242 -2.99 -8.82 20.09
N ARG A 243 -2.37 -9.31 21.17
CA ARG A 243 -1.03 -9.91 21.10
C ARG A 243 -1.06 -11.27 20.44
N LEU A 244 -2.13 -12.03 20.71
CA LEU A 244 -2.34 -13.37 20.20
C LEU A 244 -3.57 -13.38 19.29
N LEU A 245 -3.54 -14.31 18.34
CA LEU A 245 -4.73 -14.78 17.65
C LEU A 245 -4.99 -16.19 18.15
N SER A 246 -6.18 -16.44 18.67
CA SER A 246 -6.50 -17.71 19.32
C SER A 246 -7.88 -18.23 18.93
N GLY A 247 -8.07 -19.53 19.13
CA GLY A 247 -9.35 -20.19 18.86
C GLY A 247 -9.62 -20.44 17.38
N PRO A 248 -10.73 -21.13 17.05
CA PRO A 248 -11.07 -21.51 15.67
C PRO A 248 -11.36 -20.30 14.77
N ASN A 249 -11.70 -19.14 15.37
CA ASN A 249 -12.05 -17.92 14.67
C ASN A 249 -10.90 -16.90 14.62
N CYS A 250 -9.71 -17.25 15.13
CA CYS A 250 -8.53 -16.38 15.15
C CYS A 250 -8.81 -15.01 15.82
N GLU A 251 -9.49 -15.05 16.96
CA GLU A 251 -9.88 -13.87 17.71
C GLU A 251 -8.68 -13.24 18.42
N CYS A 252 -8.70 -11.91 18.50
CA CYS A 252 -7.70 -11.15 19.24
C CYS A 252 -7.77 -11.44 20.74
N SER A 253 -6.64 -11.78 21.33
CA SER A 253 -6.47 -11.83 22.79
C SER A 253 -5.21 -11.08 23.25
N PRO A 254 -5.20 -10.52 24.48
CA PRO A 254 -4.08 -9.74 25.03
C PRO A 254 -2.77 -10.52 25.27
#